data_AF-A0A1D2REY9-F1
#
_entry.id   AF-A0A1D2REY9-F1
#
_cell.length_a   1.000
_cell.length_b   1.000
_cell.length_c   1.000
_cell.angle_alpha   90.00
_cell.angle_beta   90.00
_cell.angle_gamma   90.00
#
_symmetry.space_group_name_H-M   'P 1'
#
loop_
_entity.id
_entity.type
_entity.pdbx_description
1 polymer ?
#
loop_
_entity_poly.entity_id
_entity_poly.type
_entity_poly.pdbx_seq_one_letter_code
_entity_poly.pdbx_strand_id
1 'polypeptide(L)'
;MAKAPTDTIKYNIRGEITIDGAVEKPDVVGAIFGQAEGLLGEELELRDLQKTGRIGRIEVDITTKAGKSTGTLVVPSSLDMVETAIIASAVETVDRVGPCNAKITIKDIEDARSAKRKLLINRAQELLKRLMSDEIPETAELTDEVRKSVQLSEITNYKGLPAGPSVKDADSIIIVEGRADVLNLLKGGIKNAVAVGGTNIPPQIVELAREKTAIAFIDGDRGGDMILKELCQVADIDFAARAPPGKEVEELGKKEVVMALRRKVPVDQVRAEKATTAAVQSPQAAGGGNSSALLDELKSIKGKLVARLFDKEMKQITEVEIKDLINSLAEVKPDCVVFDGIVTQRLVDSASRAHVKTLVGINKSAISITHNIQIVTEK
;
A
#
# COMPACT_ATOMS: atom_id res chain seq x y z
N MET A 1 0.04 -60.05 -11.08
CA MET A 1 -0.86 -59.23 -10.25
C MET A 1 -0.19 -57.90 -9.99
N ALA A 2 -0.90 -56.81 -10.28
CA ALA A 2 -0.37 -55.48 -10.60
C ALA A 2 0.43 -54.82 -9.44
N LYS A 3 1.52 -54.14 -9.80
CA LYS A 3 2.16 -53.10 -8.97
C LYS A 3 1.08 -52.08 -8.59
N ALA A 4 1.00 -51.69 -7.32
CA ALA A 4 0.15 -50.56 -6.93
C ALA A 4 0.53 -49.34 -7.80
N PRO A 5 -0.46 -48.60 -8.34
CA PRO A 5 -0.19 -47.49 -9.24
C PRO A 5 0.66 -46.46 -8.49
N THR A 6 1.82 -46.14 -9.05
CA THR A 6 2.84 -45.24 -8.47
C THR A 6 2.33 -43.80 -8.28
N ASP A 7 1.11 -43.49 -8.72
CA ASP A 7 0.49 -42.17 -8.69
C ASP A 7 -0.21 -41.79 -7.38
N THR A 8 -0.44 -42.73 -6.45
CA THR A 8 -1.10 -42.41 -5.16
C THR A 8 -0.13 -42.09 -4.03
N ILE A 9 1.17 -42.34 -4.21
CA ILE A 9 2.19 -42.14 -3.17
C ILE A 9 2.38 -40.64 -2.93
N LYS A 10 2.18 -40.22 -1.68
CA LYS A 10 2.35 -38.84 -1.24
C LYS A 10 3.74 -38.63 -0.61
N TYR A 11 4.20 -39.60 0.17
CA TYR A 11 5.45 -39.53 0.94
C TYR A 11 6.25 -40.82 0.78
N ASN A 12 7.58 -40.70 0.80
CA ASN A 12 8.51 -41.81 0.86
C ASN A 12 9.33 -41.67 2.14
N ILE A 13 9.13 -42.58 3.09
CA ILE A 13 9.96 -42.66 4.29
C ILE A 13 11.26 -43.36 3.89
N ARG A 14 12.40 -42.68 4.00
CA ARG A 14 13.72 -43.22 3.68
C ARG A 14 14.49 -43.48 4.97
N GLY A 15 15.04 -44.68 5.12
CA GLY A 15 15.85 -45.05 6.26
C GLY A 15 17.05 -45.90 5.89
N GLU A 16 17.98 -46.04 6.83
CA GLU A 16 19.09 -46.97 6.76
C GLU A 16 18.92 -48.05 7.83
N ILE A 17 19.34 -49.26 7.49
CA ILE A 17 19.28 -50.42 8.39
C ILE A 17 20.66 -51.04 8.51
N THR A 18 21.05 -51.32 9.75
CA THR A 18 22.28 -52.06 10.09
C THR A 18 21.91 -53.25 10.97
N ILE A 19 22.40 -54.44 10.61
CA ILE A 19 22.04 -55.70 11.26
C ILE A 19 23.32 -56.48 11.52
N ASP A 20 23.48 -56.94 12.76
CA ASP A 20 24.62 -57.77 13.17
C ASP A 20 24.34 -59.24 12.86
N GLY A 21 24.16 -59.55 11.57
CA GLY A 21 23.95 -60.89 11.07
C GLY A 21 23.73 -60.95 9.56
N ALA A 22 23.77 -62.16 9.00
CA ALA A 22 23.37 -62.41 7.62
C ALA A 22 21.85 -62.63 7.59
N VAL A 23 21.13 -61.75 6.90
CA VAL A 23 19.67 -61.81 6.77
C VAL A 23 19.28 -61.49 5.33
N GLU A 24 18.12 -61.97 4.92
CA GLU A 24 17.57 -61.69 3.60
C GLU A 24 16.49 -60.60 3.65
N LYS A 25 16.12 -60.10 2.47
CA LYS A 25 15.06 -59.08 2.34
C LYS A 25 13.73 -59.50 3.01
N PRO A 26 13.25 -60.75 2.89
CA PRO A 26 12.01 -61.19 3.53
C PRO A 26 12.04 -61.10 5.06
N ASP A 27 13.20 -61.34 5.68
CA ASP A 27 13.35 -61.31 7.13
C ASP A 27 13.15 -59.90 7.67
N VAL A 28 13.74 -58.89 7.00
CA VAL A 28 13.59 -57.48 7.39
C VAL A 28 12.15 -57.02 7.22
N VAL A 29 11.51 -57.36 6.09
CA VAL A 29 10.11 -57.01 5.86
C VAL A 29 9.23 -57.67 6.92
N GLY A 30 9.45 -58.96 7.23
CA GLY A 30 8.73 -59.69 8.25
C GLY A 30 8.89 -59.06 9.65
N ALA A 31 10.10 -58.63 10.00
CA ALA A 31 10.37 -57.95 11.26
C ALA A 31 9.64 -56.60 11.38
N ILE A 32 9.64 -55.79 10.30
CA ILE A 32 8.94 -54.51 10.28
C ILE A 32 7.43 -54.71 10.47
N PHE A 33 6.80 -55.62 9.72
CA PHE A 33 5.39 -55.89 9.90
C PHE A 33 5.07 -56.52 11.26
N GLY A 34 5.94 -57.37 11.81
CA GLY A 34 5.68 -58.01 13.10
C GLY A 34 5.79 -57.07 14.29
N GLN A 35 6.86 -56.29 14.38
CA GLN A 35 7.15 -55.47 15.56
C GLN A 35 6.49 -54.10 15.52
N ALA A 36 6.39 -53.47 14.35
CA ALA A 36 5.78 -52.14 14.24
C ALA A 36 4.25 -52.18 14.34
N GLU A 37 3.60 -53.31 13.99
CA GLU A 37 2.13 -53.44 13.95
C GLU A 37 1.50 -53.44 15.36
N GLY A 38 2.14 -54.05 16.36
CA GLY A 38 1.58 -54.14 17.72
C GLY A 38 1.64 -52.85 18.56
N LEU A 39 2.29 -51.80 18.06
CA LEU A 39 2.44 -50.51 18.73
C LEU A 39 1.48 -49.44 18.20
N LEU A 40 0.84 -49.74 17.08
CA LEU A 40 -0.04 -48.83 16.34
C LEU A 40 -1.49 -49.25 16.61
N GLY A 41 -2.40 -48.29 16.78
CA GLY A 41 -3.83 -48.61 16.90
C GLY A 41 -4.38 -49.30 15.64
N GLU A 42 -5.56 -49.92 15.75
CA GLU A 42 -6.18 -50.75 14.68
C GLU A 42 -6.26 -50.04 13.30
N GLU A 43 -6.35 -48.70 13.28
CA GLU A 43 -6.42 -47.92 12.04
C GLU A 43 -5.08 -47.72 11.32
N LEU A 44 -3.96 -47.93 12.02
CA LEU A 44 -2.59 -47.70 11.53
C LEU A 44 -1.79 -48.99 11.34
N GLU A 45 -2.45 -50.14 11.34
CA GLU A 45 -1.80 -51.43 11.08
C GLU A 45 -1.21 -51.51 9.67
N LEU A 46 0.09 -51.77 9.58
CA LEU A 46 0.82 -51.77 8.32
C LEU A 46 0.25 -52.76 7.29
N ARG A 47 -0.20 -53.94 7.73
CA ARG A 47 -0.74 -54.97 6.83
C ARG A 47 -2.05 -54.55 6.19
N ASP A 48 -2.93 -53.94 6.97
CA ASP A 48 -4.23 -53.46 6.49
C ASP A 48 -4.09 -52.18 5.67
N LEU A 49 -3.18 -51.29 6.05
CA LEU A 49 -2.79 -50.15 5.23
C LEU A 49 -2.20 -50.58 3.88
N GLN A 50 -1.45 -51.69 3.83
CA GLN A 50 -0.93 -52.24 2.58
C GLN A 50 -2.03 -52.89 1.72
N LYS A 51 -2.99 -53.62 2.31
CA LYS A 51 -4.14 -54.20 1.59
C LYS A 51 -5.04 -53.13 1.00
N THR A 52 -5.28 -52.06 1.76
CA THR A 52 -6.09 -50.91 1.33
C THR A 52 -5.34 -49.98 0.37
N GLY A 53 -4.04 -50.20 0.15
CA GLY A 53 -3.20 -49.42 -0.75
C GLY A 53 -2.78 -48.05 -0.19
N ARG A 54 -2.99 -47.80 1.11
CA ARG A 54 -2.54 -46.59 1.81
C ARG A 54 -1.04 -46.60 2.08
N ILE A 55 -0.46 -47.78 2.26
CA ILE A 55 0.99 -48.03 2.32
C ILE A 55 1.40 -48.89 1.11
N GLY A 56 2.52 -48.52 0.49
CA GLY A 56 3.09 -49.24 -0.64
C GLY A 56 3.80 -50.54 -0.23
N ARG A 57 4.51 -51.14 -1.18
CA ARG A 57 5.44 -52.22 -0.84
C ARG A 57 6.67 -51.62 -0.20
N ILE A 58 7.05 -52.16 0.96
CA ILE A 58 8.30 -51.78 1.63
C ILE A 58 9.45 -52.31 0.77
N GLU A 59 10.27 -51.39 0.26
CA GLU A 59 11.44 -51.71 -0.55
C GLU A 59 12.66 -51.74 0.36
N VAL A 60 13.36 -52.88 0.35
CA VAL A 60 14.57 -53.08 1.16
C VAL A 60 15.68 -53.57 0.25
N ASP A 61 16.81 -52.88 0.30
CA ASP A 61 18.05 -53.29 -0.37
C ASP A 61 19.11 -53.52 0.68
N ILE A 62 19.51 -54.79 0.84
CA ILE A 62 20.45 -55.24 1.86
C ILE A 62 21.67 -55.82 1.17
N THR A 63 22.84 -55.45 1.66
CA THR A 63 24.11 -56.05 1.27
C THR A 63 24.78 -56.63 2.50
N THR A 64 25.13 -57.92 2.44
CA THR A 64 25.85 -58.60 3.53
C THR A 64 27.34 -58.64 3.22
N LYS A 65 28.17 -58.16 4.16
CA LYS A 65 29.62 -58.27 4.10
C LYS A 65 30.15 -58.68 5.48
N ALA A 66 30.99 -59.71 5.51
CA ALA A 66 31.66 -60.19 6.73
C ALA A 66 30.71 -60.44 7.93
N GLY A 67 29.52 -61.01 7.67
CA GLY A 67 28.55 -61.34 8.72
C GLY A 67 27.73 -60.16 9.25
N LYS A 68 27.92 -58.94 8.72
CA LYS A 68 27.05 -57.79 8.97
C LYS A 68 26.28 -57.44 7.71
N SER A 69 25.01 -57.07 7.88
CA SER A 69 24.15 -56.66 6.79
C SER A 69 23.81 -55.18 6.93
N THR A 70 24.08 -54.41 5.88
CA THR A 70 23.75 -52.98 5.81
C THR A 70 22.86 -52.74 4.61
N GLY A 71 21.87 -51.87 4.75
CA GLY A 71 20.92 -51.63 3.68
C GLY A 71 20.18 -50.31 3.78
N THR A 72 19.41 -50.04 2.73
CA THR A 72 18.49 -48.91 2.65
C THR A 72 17.05 -49.41 2.65
N LEU A 73 16.18 -48.64 3.30
CA LEU A 73 14.76 -48.91 3.47
C LEU A 73 13.95 -47.76 2.87
N VAL A 74 12.95 -48.09 2.06
CA VAL A 74 11.98 -47.13 1.55
C VAL A 74 10.57 -47.64 1.81
N VAL A 75 9.77 -46.85 2.53
CA VAL A 75 8.35 -47.13 2.77
C VAL A 75 7.51 -46.06 2.06
N PRO A 76 6.85 -46.41 0.94
CA PRO A 76 5.94 -45.50 0.25
C PRO A 76 4.62 -45.36 1.03
N SER A 77 4.14 -44.14 1.19
CA SER A 77 2.92 -43.82 1.93
C SER A 77 2.03 -42.86 1.15
N SER A 78 0.73 -43.14 1.11
CA SER A 78 -0.31 -42.20 0.66
C SER A 78 -1.07 -41.55 1.82
N LEU A 79 -0.66 -41.82 3.05
CA LEU A 79 -1.24 -41.28 4.28
C LEU A 79 -1.02 -39.77 4.40
N ASP A 80 -1.63 -39.17 5.41
CA ASP A 80 -1.29 -37.79 5.76
C ASP A 80 0.11 -37.68 6.40
N MET A 81 0.55 -36.45 6.65
CA MET A 81 1.89 -36.19 7.19
C MET A 81 2.08 -36.74 8.60
N VAL A 82 1.03 -36.69 9.44
CA VAL A 82 1.09 -37.10 10.84
C VAL A 82 1.08 -38.61 10.95
N GLU A 83 0.14 -39.27 10.28
CA GLU A 83 0.06 -40.72 10.13
C GLU A 83 1.38 -41.28 9.55
N THR A 84 1.92 -40.66 8.51
CA THR A 84 3.20 -41.09 7.90
C THR A 84 4.37 -40.96 8.89
N ALA A 85 4.41 -39.91 9.70
CA ALA A 85 5.44 -39.74 10.72
C ALA A 85 5.32 -40.77 11.84
N ILE A 86 4.09 -41.11 12.26
CA ILE A 86 3.84 -42.17 13.24
C ILE A 86 4.33 -43.53 12.71
N ILE A 87 4.00 -43.86 11.46
CA ILE A 87 4.50 -45.08 10.81
C ILE A 87 6.03 -45.08 10.75
N ALA A 88 6.66 -43.96 10.37
CA ALA A 88 8.12 -43.86 10.32
C ALA A 88 8.75 -44.15 11.70
N SER A 89 8.20 -43.58 12.76
CA SER A 89 8.66 -43.84 14.14
C SER A 89 8.48 -45.30 14.55
N ALA A 90 7.35 -45.93 14.21
CA ALA A 90 7.13 -47.34 14.51
C ALA A 90 8.10 -48.26 13.75
N VAL A 91 8.42 -47.91 12.50
CA VAL A 91 9.46 -48.62 11.73
C VAL A 91 10.85 -48.43 12.35
N GLU A 92 11.14 -47.25 12.91
CA GLU A 92 12.40 -46.98 13.60
C GLU A 92 12.56 -47.79 14.89
N THR A 93 11.46 -48.13 15.57
CA THR A 93 11.51 -48.93 16.82
C THR A 93 11.87 -50.39 16.63
N VAL A 94 11.92 -50.89 15.39
CA VAL A 94 12.27 -52.29 15.09
C VAL A 94 13.74 -52.53 15.43
N ASP A 95 13.98 -53.30 16.50
CA ASP A 95 15.31 -53.54 17.06
C ASP A 95 15.88 -54.92 16.75
N ARG A 96 15.08 -55.77 16.10
CA ARG A 96 15.45 -57.17 15.85
C ARG A 96 14.92 -57.68 14.52
N VAL A 97 15.77 -58.36 13.75
CA VAL A 97 15.40 -59.02 12.49
C VAL A 97 15.75 -60.50 12.60
N GLY A 98 14.72 -61.36 12.65
CA GLY A 98 14.90 -62.78 12.92
C GLY A 98 15.60 -63.02 14.28
N PRO A 99 16.74 -63.72 14.33
CA PRO A 99 17.53 -63.90 15.55
C PRO A 99 18.54 -62.75 15.81
N CYS A 100 18.72 -61.81 14.88
CA CYS A 100 19.81 -60.82 14.93
C CYS A 100 19.32 -59.45 15.41
N ASN A 101 20.18 -58.72 16.11
CA ASN A 101 19.92 -57.32 16.47
C ASN A 101 20.04 -56.43 15.23
N ALA A 102 19.10 -55.48 15.13
CA ALA A 102 19.01 -54.53 14.05
C ALA A 102 18.88 -53.11 14.61
N LYS A 103 19.38 -52.15 13.85
CA LYS A 103 19.15 -50.73 14.10
C LYS A 103 18.66 -50.10 12.82
N ILE A 104 17.45 -49.57 12.85
CA ILE A 104 16.87 -48.76 11.79
C ILE A 104 17.02 -47.29 12.19
N THR A 105 17.34 -46.43 11.23
CA THR A 105 17.39 -44.99 11.44
C THR A 105 16.70 -44.32 10.26
N ILE A 106 15.65 -43.55 10.55
CA ILE A 106 14.93 -42.81 9.51
C ILE A 106 15.72 -41.56 9.17
N LYS A 107 16.09 -41.41 7.89
CA LYS A 107 16.86 -40.26 7.41
C LYS A 107 15.97 -39.08 7.09
N ASP A 108 14.90 -39.32 6.34
CA ASP A 108 14.00 -38.27 5.88
C ASP A 108 12.66 -38.86 5.42
N ILE A 109 11.62 -38.02 5.41
CA ILE A 109 10.31 -38.31 4.85
C ILE A 109 10.11 -37.37 3.65
N GLU A 110 10.41 -37.87 2.46
CA GLU A 110 10.37 -37.09 1.23
C GLU A 110 8.94 -37.04 0.67
N ASP A 111 8.38 -35.86 0.45
CA ASP A 111 7.12 -35.75 -0.30
C ASP A 111 7.39 -35.98 -1.79
N ALA A 112 6.92 -37.14 -2.28
CA ALA A 112 7.11 -37.62 -3.66
C ALA A 112 6.50 -36.67 -4.71
N ARG A 113 5.57 -35.79 -4.30
CA ARG A 113 4.94 -34.80 -5.18
C ARG A 113 5.74 -33.52 -5.26
N SER A 114 6.81 -33.34 -4.48
CA SER A 114 7.61 -32.10 -4.48
C SER A 114 8.21 -31.80 -5.85
N ALA A 115 8.67 -32.82 -6.59
CA ALA A 115 9.14 -32.64 -7.96
C ALA A 115 8.00 -32.24 -8.92
N LYS A 116 6.85 -32.92 -8.88
CA LYS A 116 5.65 -32.57 -9.67
C LYS A 116 5.14 -31.16 -9.32
N ARG A 117 5.15 -30.77 -8.04
CA ARG A 117 4.78 -29.42 -7.57
C ARG A 117 5.74 -28.36 -8.10
N LYS A 118 7.05 -28.60 -8.08
CA LYS A 118 8.03 -27.69 -8.71
C LYS A 118 7.76 -27.53 -10.21
N LEU A 119 7.46 -28.62 -10.92
CA LEU A 119 7.08 -28.58 -12.34
C LEU A 119 5.78 -27.79 -12.55
N LEU A 120 4.77 -27.99 -11.70
CA LEU A 120 3.51 -27.24 -11.75
C LEU A 120 3.73 -25.75 -11.48
N ILE A 121 4.57 -25.39 -10.51
CA ILE A 121 4.93 -23.99 -10.22
C ILE A 121 5.64 -23.38 -11.42
N ASN A 122 6.64 -24.04 -11.98
CA ASN A 122 7.36 -23.55 -13.16
C ASN A 122 6.42 -23.39 -14.37
N ARG A 123 5.52 -24.35 -14.57
CA ARG A 123 4.53 -24.29 -15.65
C ARG A 123 3.52 -23.17 -15.42
N ALA A 124 3.05 -22.98 -14.18
CA ALA A 124 2.16 -21.88 -13.82
C ALA A 124 2.85 -20.52 -14.02
N GLN A 125 4.13 -20.39 -13.64
CA GLN A 125 4.94 -19.20 -13.92
C GLN A 125 5.09 -18.93 -15.43
N GLU A 126 5.29 -19.98 -16.24
CA GLU A 126 5.36 -19.86 -17.69
C GLU A 126 4.01 -19.43 -18.30
N LEU A 127 2.90 -20.03 -17.86
CA LEU A 127 1.56 -19.67 -18.31
C LEU A 127 1.19 -18.25 -17.90
N LEU A 128 1.54 -17.83 -16.68
CA LEU A 128 1.35 -16.47 -16.20
C LEU A 128 2.14 -15.47 -17.04
N LYS A 129 3.42 -15.77 -17.35
CA LYS A 129 4.23 -14.92 -18.24
C LYS A 129 3.61 -14.76 -19.63
N ARG A 130 2.95 -15.81 -20.15
CA ARG A 130 2.25 -15.77 -21.45
C ARG A 130 0.94 -14.99 -21.38
N LEU A 131 0.13 -15.20 -20.35
CA LEU A 131 -1.09 -14.42 -20.15
C LEU A 131 -0.79 -12.93 -19.99
N MET A 132 0.25 -12.59 -19.22
CA MET A 132 0.74 -11.23 -19.10
C MET A 132 1.27 -10.62 -20.40
N SER A 133 1.68 -11.44 -21.38
CA SER A 133 2.15 -10.98 -22.69
C SER A 133 1.06 -10.96 -23.76
N ASP A 134 0.01 -11.78 -23.61
CA ASP A 134 -1.09 -11.92 -24.58
C ASP A 134 -2.34 -11.10 -24.21
N GLU A 135 -2.51 -10.71 -22.95
CA GLU A 135 -3.46 -9.65 -22.58
C GLU A 135 -2.84 -8.27 -22.83
N ILE A 136 -3.59 -7.41 -23.54
CA ILE A 136 -3.33 -5.97 -23.59
C ILE A 136 -3.08 -5.50 -22.15
N PRO A 137 -1.99 -4.76 -21.91
CA PRO A 137 -1.20 -5.03 -20.73
C PRO A 137 -1.79 -4.35 -19.49
N GLU A 138 -2.07 -5.14 -18.45
CA GLU A 138 -2.10 -4.68 -17.05
C GLU A 138 -0.66 -4.37 -16.59
N THR A 139 -0.04 -3.43 -17.32
CA THR A 139 1.27 -2.80 -17.13
C THR A 139 1.32 -1.93 -15.88
N ALA A 140 0.46 -2.17 -14.88
CA ALA A 140 0.29 -1.27 -13.74
C ALA A 140 0.78 -1.87 -12.42
N GLU A 141 0.77 -3.20 -12.23
CA GLU A 141 1.12 -3.79 -10.93
C GLU A 141 2.48 -4.50 -10.92
N LEU A 142 2.83 -5.28 -11.94
CA LEU A 142 4.16 -5.93 -12.02
C LEU A 142 5.28 -4.97 -12.45
N THR A 143 4.98 -3.99 -13.29
CA THR A 143 5.88 -2.85 -13.54
C THR A 143 5.99 -1.96 -12.32
N ASP A 144 4.97 -1.85 -11.46
CA ASP A 144 5.08 -1.11 -10.20
C ASP A 144 5.97 -1.85 -9.20
N GLU A 145 5.99 -3.18 -9.19
CA GLU A 145 6.81 -3.96 -8.27
C GLU A 145 8.28 -4.05 -8.74
N VAL A 146 8.50 -4.19 -10.05
CA VAL A 146 9.84 -4.09 -10.67
C VAL A 146 10.32 -2.64 -10.73
N ARG A 147 9.43 -1.63 -10.89
CA ARG A 147 9.79 -0.21 -10.69
C ARG A 147 10.09 0.06 -9.23
N LYS A 148 9.36 -0.47 -8.26
CA LYS A 148 9.66 -0.31 -6.84
C LYS A 148 11.04 -0.87 -6.51
N SER A 149 11.41 -2.05 -7.03
CA SER A 149 12.75 -2.62 -6.78
C SER A 149 13.88 -1.81 -7.42
N VAL A 150 13.62 -1.06 -8.50
CA VAL A 150 14.57 -0.11 -9.11
C VAL A 150 14.49 1.30 -8.47
N GLN A 151 13.31 1.75 -8.03
CA GLN A 151 13.03 3.06 -7.40
C GLN A 151 13.40 3.11 -5.92
N LEU A 152 13.62 1.96 -5.27
CA LEU A 152 14.13 1.88 -3.90
C LEU A 152 15.58 2.42 -3.76
N SER A 153 16.18 2.90 -4.85
CA SER A 153 17.44 3.66 -4.86
C SER A 153 17.27 5.19 -4.93
N GLU A 154 16.05 5.75 -4.84
CA GLU A 154 15.81 7.19 -5.10
C GLU A 154 15.77 8.10 -3.85
N ILE A 155 16.13 7.65 -2.64
CA ILE A 155 16.36 8.64 -1.56
C ILE A 155 17.70 9.33 -1.80
N THR A 156 17.63 10.59 -2.16
CA THR A 156 18.79 11.46 -2.37
C THR A 156 19.01 12.35 -1.16
N ASN A 157 20.19 12.96 -1.07
CA ASN A 157 20.46 13.95 -0.05
C ASN A 157 20.47 15.34 -0.68
N TYR A 158 19.57 16.20 -0.23
CA TYR A 158 19.57 17.62 -0.60
C TYR A 158 20.27 18.42 0.50
N LYS A 159 21.51 18.87 0.23
CA LYS A 159 22.32 19.68 1.16
C LYS A 159 22.38 19.11 2.60
N GLY A 160 22.37 17.78 2.75
CA GLY A 160 22.41 17.05 4.03
C GLY A 160 21.06 16.53 4.53
N LEU A 161 19.94 16.87 3.87
CA LEU A 161 18.59 16.44 4.24
C LEU A 161 18.09 15.28 3.38
N PRO A 162 17.38 14.29 3.95
CA PRO A 162 16.72 13.24 3.18
C PRO A 162 15.68 13.84 2.23
N ALA A 163 15.81 13.57 0.94
CA ALA A 163 15.00 14.20 -0.10
C ALA A 163 14.73 13.26 -1.28
N GLY A 164 13.60 13.45 -1.94
CA GLY A 164 13.32 12.84 -3.23
C GLY A 164 14.19 13.43 -4.35
N PRO A 165 14.37 12.70 -5.45
CA PRO A 165 15.32 13.06 -6.49
C PRO A 165 14.91 14.32 -7.27
N SER A 166 13.63 14.66 -7.27
CA SER A 166 13.07 15.78 -8.05
C SER A 166 12.90 17.06 -7.22
N VAL A 167 13.39 17.13 -5.98
CA VAL A 167 13.28 18.33 -5.14
C VAL A 167 13.96 19.55 -5.76
N LYS A 168 15.04 19.36 -6.54
CA LYS A 168 15.74 20.45 -7.23
C LYS A 168 14.98 21.00 -8.45
N ASP A 169 14.34 20.13 -9.21
CA ASP A 169 13.75 20.49 -10.50
C ASP A 169 12.25 20.82 -10.41
N ALA A 170 11.56 20.36 -9.36
CA ALA A 170 10.11 20.57 -9.22
C ALA A 170 9.75 22.02 -8.85
N ASP A 171 8.65 22.53 -9.38
CA ASP A 171 8.09 23.86 -9.06
C ASP A 171 7.46 23.94 -7.66
N SER A 172 7.14 22.78 -7.08
CA SER A 172 6.57 22.66 -5.73
C SER A 172 7.33 21.63 -4.93
N ILE A 173 7.34 21.79 -3.60
CA ILE A 173 7.99 20.87 -2.67
C ILE A 173 7.03 20.45 -1.56
N ILE A 174 7.20 19.22 -1.08
CA ILE A 174 6.45 18.69 0.07
C ILE A 174 7.41 18.52 1.24
N ILE A 175 7.16 19.24 2.31
CA ILE A 175 7.99 19.24 3.52
C ILE A 175 7.37 18.27 4.52
N VAL A 176 8.13 17.26 4.93
CA VAL A 176 7.73 16.21 5.88
C VAL A 176 8.67 16.16 7.08
N GLU A 177 8.25 15.51 8.16
CA GLU A 177 9.04 15.44 9.41
C GLU A 177 10.29 14.57 9.23
N GLY A 178 10.10 13.35 8.73
CA GLY A 178 11.10 12.29 8.80
C GLY A 178 11.49 11.67 7.46
N ARG A 179 12.56 10.87 7.52
CA ARG A 179 13.03 10.06 6.38
C ARG A 179 12.00 9.00 5.95
N ALA A 180 11.27 8.43 6.91
CA ALA A 180 10.27 7.40 6.64
C ALA A 180 9.10 7.96 5.82
N ASP A 181 8.70 9.19 6.09
CA ASP A 181 7.69 9.92 5.32
C ASP A 181 8.14 10.13 3.87
N VAL A 182 9.39 10.58 3.66
CA VAL A 182 9.96 10.74 2.32
C VAL A 182 9.93 9.40 1.57
N LEU A 183 10.28 8.30 2.23
CA LEU A 183 10.21 6.97 1.63
C LEU A 183 8.78 6.56 1.29
N ASN A 184 7.81 6.86 2.16
CA ASN A 184 6.42 6.52 1.89
C ASN A 184 5.84 7.34 0.72
N LEU A 185 6.16 8.64 0.65
CA LEU A 185 5.79 9.50 -0.46
C LEU A 185 6.43 9.04 -1.78
N LEU A 186 7.69 8.63 -1.77
CA LEU A 186 8.36 8.06 -2.93
C LEU A 186 7.70 6.76 -3.40
N LYS A 187 7.31 5.87 -2.48
CA LYS A 187 6.51 4.67 -2.80
C LYS A 187 5.14 5.04 -3.41
N GLY A 188 4.60 6.20 -3.04
CA GLY A 188 3.40 6.81 -3.62
C GLY A 188 3.60 7.50 -4.97
N GLY A 189 4.82 7.54 -5.50
CA GLY A 189 5.17 8.20 -6.77
C GLY A 189 5.48 9.69 -6.64
N ILE A 190 5.58 10.22 -5.42
CA ILE A 190 5.84 11.63 -5.14
C ILE A 190 7.34 11.83 -4.93
N LYS A 191 7.99 12.51 -5.88
CA LYS A 191 9.46 12.64 -5.96
C LYS A 191 10.05 13.94 -5.43
N ASN A 192 9.20 14.89 -5.02
CA ASN A 192 9.55 16.24 -4.59
C ASN A 192 9.38 16.44 -3.07
N ALA A 193 9.51 15.36 -2.29
CA ALA A 193 9.44 15.40 -0.83
C ALA A 193 10.81 15.69 -0.18
N VAL A 194 10.85 16.47 0.90
CA VAL A 194 12.06 16.77 1.67
C VAL A 194 11.77 16.69 3.17
N ALA A 195 12.65 16.06 3.93
CA ALA A 195 12.52 15.93 5.39
C ALA A 195 13.21 17.08 6.13
N VAL A 196 12.56 17.60 7.18
CA VAL A 196 13.15 18.60 8.11
C VAL A 196 14.02 17.96 9.18
N GLY A 197 13.74 16.71 9.56
CA GLY A 197 14.51 15.97 10.58
C GLY A 197 14.18 16.38 12.02
N GLY A 198 12.96 16.84 12.28
CA GLY A 198 12.46 17.24 13.60
C GLY A 198 11.97 18.68 13.68
N THR A 199 11.97 19.24 14.88
CA THR A 199 11.47 20.60 15.18
C THR A 199 12.39 21.69 14.63
N ASN A 200 13.71 21.57 14.83
CA ASN A 200 14.67 22.59 14.39
C ASN A 200 14.80 22.63 12.86
N ILE A 201 14.13 23.60 12.23
CA ILE A 201 14.05 23.71 10.76
C ILE A 201 15.39 24.15 10.16
N PRO A 202 15.97 23.36 9.26
CA PRO A 202 17.21 23.73 8.58
C PRO A 202 17.02 24.94 7.65
N PRO A 203 18.01 25.85 7.54
CA PRO A 203 17.92 27.04 6.67
C PRO A 203 17.73 26.68 5.19
N GLN A 204 18.14 25.48 4.77
CA GLN A 204 17.95 24.95 3.43
C GLN A 204 16.47 24.81 3.05
N ILE A 205 15.59 24.54 4.02
CA ILE A 205 14.14 24.43 3.79
C ILE A 205 13.52 25.81 3.60
N VAL A 206 14.01 26.80 4.34
CA VAL A 206 13.59 28.21 4.21
C VAL A 206 13.93 28.76 2.82
N GLU A 207 15.12 28.45 2.32
CA GLU A 207 15.55 28.81 0.96
C GLU A 207 14.62 28.20 -0.09
N LEU A 208 14.35 26.89 0.00
CA LEU A 208 13.45 26.20 -0.92
C LEU A 208 12.01 26.72 -0.87
N ALA A 209 11.51 27.07 0.30
CA ALA A 209 10.15 27.57 0.48
C ALA A 209 9.94 28.98 -0.12
N ARG A 210 11.02 29.76 -0.31
CA ARG A 210 10.95 31.07 -0.99
C ARG A 210 10.94 30.96 -2.51
N GLU A 211 11.64 29.97 -3.03
CA GLU A 211 11.80 29.78 -4.48
C GLU A 211 10.64 28.98 -5.10
N LYS A 212 9.95 28.16 -4.30
CA LYS A 212 9.02 27.13 -4.77
C LYS A 212 7.75 27.11 -3.94
N THR A 213 6.66 26.58 -4.50
CA THR A 213 5.43 26.38 -3.73
C THR A 213 5.64 25.34 -2.63
N ALA A 214 5.49 25.73 -1.37
CA ALA A 214 5.78 24.90 -0.21
C ALA A 214 4.50 24.30 0.40
N ILE A 215 4.47 22.97 0.49
CA ILE A 215 3.38 22.21 1.11
C ILE A 215 3.92 21.48 2.34
N ALA A 216 3.51 21.88 3.54
CA ALA A 216 3.82 21.12 4.75
C ALA A 216 2.87 19.91 4.85
N PHE A 217 3.40 18.69 4.87
CA PHE A 217 2.63 17.48 5.10
C PHE A 217 3.06 16.83 6.42
N ILE A 218 2.18 16.92 7.41
CA ILE A 218 2.45 16.56 8.80
C ILE A 218 1.54 15.43 9.29
N ASP A 219 1.99 14.80 10.37
CA ASP A 219 1.26 13.75 11.06
C ASP A 219 -0.05 14.25 11.71
N GLY A 220 -0.94 13.29 11.96
CA GLY A 220 -2.25 13.51 12.55
C GLY A 220 -2.22 13.70 14.08
N ASP A 221 -1.08 14.08 14.64
CA ASP A 221 -0.78 14.06 16.08
C ASP A 221 -0.35 15.44 16.63
N ARG A 222 0.09 15.46 17.89
CA ARG A 222 0.57 16.69 18.55
C ARG A 222 1.99 17.07 18.13
N GLY A 223 2.82 16.12 17.70
CA GLY A 223 4.18 16.37 17.20
C GLY A 223 4.15 17.15 15.89
N GLY A 224 3.38 16.66 14.90
CA GLY A 224 3.22 17.32 13.61
C GLY A 224 2.65 18.75 13.74
N ASP A 225 1.79 18.97 14.72
CA ASP A 225 1.26 20.29 15.08
C ASP A 225 2.32 21.30 15.50
N MET A 226 3.33 20.86 16.24
CA MET A 226 4.42 21.71 16.71
C MET A 226 5.34 22.07 15.55
N ILE A 227 5.66 21.08 14.71
CA ILE A 227 6.50 21.26 13.52
C ILE A 227 5.84 22.20 12.53
N LEU A 228 4.54 22.09 12.28
CA LEU A 228 3.83 23.04 11.41
C LEU A 228 3.93 24.47 11.96
N LYS A 229 3.76 24.67 13.27
CA LYS A 229 3.83 26.01 13.87
C LYS A 229 5.21 26.61 13.68
N GLU A 230 6.26 25.82 13.90
CA GLU A 230 7.64 26.27 13.72
C GLU A 230 7.94 26.55 12.24
N LEU A 231 7.48 25.69 11.33
CA LEU A 231 7.64 25.87 9.88
C LEU A 231 6.99 27.17 9.42
N CYS A 232 5.77 27.45 9.88
CA CYS A 232 5.07 28.69 9.55
C CYS A 232 5.68 29.94 10.19
N GLN A 233 6.58 29.80 11.18
CA GLN A 233 7.29 30.94 11.79
C GLN A 233 8.56 31.29 11.03
N VAL A 234 9.26 30.27 10.51
CA VAL A 234 10.60 30.41 9.95
C VAL A 234 10.60 30.39 8.42
N ALA A 235 9.62 29.75 7.78
CA ALA A 235 9.51 29.59 6.34
C ALA A 235 8.13 30.02 5.79
N ASP A 236 8.12 30.43 4.52
CA ASP A 236 6.91 30.82 3.80
C ASP A 236 6.19 29.57 3.26
N ILE A 237 5.19 29.07 3.99
CA ILE A 237 4.45 27.85 3.62
C ILE A 237 3.10 28.22 3.00
N ASP A 238 2.83 27.74 1.79
CA ASP A 238 1.59 28.04 1.06
C ASP A 238 0.41 27.16 1.53
N PHE A 239 0.66 25.86 1.70
CA PHE A 239 -0.38 24.88 2.03
C PHE A 239 0.07 23.93 3.14
N ALA A 240 -0.89 23.49 3.94
CA ALA A 240 -0.74 22.42 4.92
C ALA A 240 -1.66 21.24 4.55
N ALA A 241 -1.09 20.06 4.45
CA ALA A 241 -1.79 18.79 4.41
C ALA A 241 -1.57 18.05 5.73
N ARG A 242 -2.59 17.31 6.18
CA ARG A 242 -2.49 16.53 7.41
C ARG A 242 -2.92 15.10 7.16
N ALA A 243 -2.20 14.16 7.78
CA ALA A 243 -2.64 12.79 7.87
C ALA A 243 -3.97 12.68 8.65
N PRO A 244 -4.77 11.63 8.45
CA PRO A 244 -5.94 11.36 9.28
C PRO A 244 -5.59 11.34 10.79
N PRO A 245 -6.52 11.71 11.68
CA PRO A 245 -6.25 11.76 13.12
C PRO A 245 -5.68 10.44 13.65
N GLY A 246 -4.56 10.51 14.36
CA GLY A 246 -3.89 9.34 14.95
C GLY A 246 -3.17 8.43 13.96
N LYS A 247 -2.96 8.87 12.70
CA LYS A 247 -2.07 8.20 11.74
C LYS A 247 -0.84 9.06 11.42
N GLU A 248 0.27 8.40 11.18
CA GLU A 248 1.52 9.00 10.72
C GLU A 248 1.62 8.93 9.20
N VAL A 249 2.35 9.87 8.60
CA VAL A 249 2.54 9.94 7.15
C VAL A 249 3.25 8.69 6.63
N GLU A 250 4.11 8.05 7.43
CA GLU A 250 4.77 6.79 7.08
C GLU A 250 3.80 5.59 6.94
N GLU A 251 2.64 5.62 7.58
CA GLU A 251 1.66 4.52 7.57
C GLU A 251 0.59 4.65 6.47
N LEU A 252 0.54 5.78 5.76
CA LEU A 252 -0.52 6.05 4.79
C LEU A 252 -0.38 5.23 3.51
N GLY A 253 -1.49 4.64 3.06
CA GLY A 253 -1.55 4.02 1.73
C GLY A 253 -1.53 5.06 0.60
N LYS A 254 -1.19 4.64 -0.63
CA LYS A 254 -1.13 5.51 -1.82
C LYS A 254 -2.39 6.39 -2.00
N LYS A 255 -3.58 5.80 -1.80
CA LYS A 255 -4.87 6.51 -1.93
C LYS A 255 -5.07 7.55 -0.83
N GLU A 256 -4.64 7.26 0.39
CA GLU A 256 -4.75 8.17 1.54
C GLU A 256 -3.81 9.37 1.42
N VAL A 257 -2.56 9.14 0.99
CA VAL A 257 -1.59 10.21 0.68
C VAL A 257 -2.14 11.18 -0.36
N VAL A 258 -2.67 10.67 -1.48
CA VAL A 258 -3.25 11.50 -2.54
C VAL A 258 -4.49 12.26 -2.03
N MET A 259 -5.34 11.62 -1.22
CA MET A 259 -6.50 12.28 -0.62
C MET A 259 -6.09 13.40 0.35
N ALA A 260 -5.09 13.19 1.19
CA ALA A 260 -4.58 14.18 2.14
C ALA A 260 -4.00 15.41 1.41
N LEU A 261 -3.17 15.19 0.39
CA LEU A 261 -2.58 16.27 -0.42
C LEU A 261 -3.60 17.00 -1.29
N ARG A 262 -4.67 16.32 -1.74
CA ARG A 262 -5.80 16.96 -2.43
C ARG A 262 -6.63 17.85 -1.50
N ARG A 263 -6.75 17.46 -0.23
CA ARG A 263 -7.44 18.22 0.83
C ARG A 263 -6.55 19.24 1.54
N LYS A 264 -5.37 19.55 0.99
CA LYS A 264 -4.48 20.56 1.57
C LYS A 264 -5.21 21.89 1.73
N VAL A 265 -5.05 22.50 2.89
CA VAL A 265 -5.64 23.79 3.24
C VAL A 265 -4.55 24.86 3.16
N PRO A 266 -4.85 26.08 2.70
CA PRO A 266 -3.93 27.19 2.83
C PRO A 266 -3.55 27.40 4.30
N VAL A 267 -2.28 27.67 4.58
CA VAL A 267 -1.78 27.81 5.97
C VAL A 267 -2.51 28.91 6.75
N ASP A 268 -2.99 29.95 6.06
CA ASP A 268 -3.79 31.01 6.67
C ASP A 268 -5.10 30.51 7.31
N GLN A 269 -5.69 29.43 6.78
CA GLN A 269 -6.87 28.79 7.39
C GLN A 269 -6.50 28.01 8.65
N VAL A 270 -5.31 27.39 8.70
CA VAL A 270 -4.85 26.64 9.89
C VAL A 270 -4.54 27.58 11.06
N ARG A 271 -4.08 28.81 10.78
CA ARG A 271 -3.93 29.88 11.78
C ARG A 271 -5.30 30.36 12.31
N ALA A 272 -6.33 30.40 11.47
CA ALA A 272 -7.67 30.80 11.86
C ALA A 272 -8.41 29.72 12.67
N GLU A 273 -8.29 28.44 12.29
CA GLU A 273 -9.00 27.33 12.96
C GLU A 273 -8.50 27.06 14.39
N LYS A 274 -7.21 27.31 14.69
CA LYS A 274 -6.65 27.17 16.05
C LYS A 274 -6.82 28.41 16.94
N ALA A 275 -7.17 29.56 16.37
CA ALA A 275 -7.56 30.73 17.15
C ALA A 275 -9.03 30.67 17.64
N THR A 276 -9.86 29.82 17.05
CA THR A 276 -11.30 29.71 17.36
C THR A 276 -11.68 28.78 18.51
N THR A 277 -10.73 28.12 19.20
CA THR A 277 -11.04 27.34 20.43
C THR A 277 -10.75 28.05 21.75
N ALA A 278 -10.39 29.33 21.73
CA ALA A 278 -10.25 30.11 22.96
C ALA A 278 -10.51 31.61 22.73
N ALA A 279 -11.77 32.00 22.62
CA ALA A 279 -12.33 33.25 23.19
C ALA A 279 -13.72 33.50 22.63
N VAL A 280 -14.70 33.39 23.52
CA VAL A 280 -15.98 34.07 23.41
C VAL A 280 -15.71 35.58 23.38
N GLN A 281 -16.16 36.28 22.34
CA GLN A 281 -16.87 37.58 22.37
C GLN A 281 -16.77 38.30 21.00
N SER A 282 -17.93 38.63 20.46
CA SER A 282 -18.18 39.57 19.35
C SER A 282 -17.54 40.95 19.62
N PRO A 283 -17.39 41.83 18.61
CA PRO A 283 -18.53 42.65 18.16
C PRO A 283 -18.63 42.93 16.64
N GLN A 284 -19.86 43.27 16.26
CA GLN A 284 -20.35 43.74 14.97
C GLN A 284 -19.86 45.15 14.59
N ALA A 285 -19.79 45.44 13.28
CA ALA A 285 -20.22 46.68 12.58
C ALA A 285 -19.91 46.53 11.07
N ALA A 286 -20.60 47.07 10.05
CA ALA A 286 -21.92 47.66 9.83
C ALA A 286 -22.06 47.94 8.30
N GLY A 287 -23.29 47.85 7.73
CA GLY A 287 -23.78 48.47 6.47
C GLY A 287 -23.50 47.72 5.14
N GLY A 288 -24.41 47.57 4.15
CA GLY A 288 -25.81 47.97 3.95
C GLY A 288 -26.14 47.99 2.44
N GLY A 289 -27.25 47.36 2.01
CA GLY A 289 -27.96 47.61 0.73
C GLY A 289 -27.63 46.73 -0.50
N ASN A 290 -28.66 46.07 -1.07
CA ASN A 290 -28.72 45.31 -2.35
C ASN A 290 -28.23 43.84 -2.40
N SER A 291 -27.97 43.17 -1.28
CA SER A 291 -27.52 41.77 -1.31
C SER A 291 -28.63 40.73 -1.60
N SER A 292 -29.91 41.02 -1.41
CA SER A 292 -30.97 39.98 -1.48
C SER A 292 -31.28 39.50 -2.90
N ALA A 293 -31.46 40.40 -3.87
CA ALA A 293 -31.78 40.02 -5.25
C ALA A 293 -30.64 39.24 -5.93
N LEU A 294 -29.39 39.58 -5.60
CA LEU A 294 -28.19 38.90 -6.09
C LEU A 294 -28.03 37.48 -5.51
N LEU A 295 -28.48 37.26 -4.27
CA LEU A 295 -28.47 35.95 -3.63
C LEU A 295 -29.53 35.01 -4.21
N ASP A 296 -30.68 35.52 -4.64
CA ASP A 296 -31.71 34.72 -5.29
C ASP A 296 -31.28 34.28 -6.70
N GLU A 297 -30.58 35.15 -7.43
CA GLU A 297 -30.00 34.82 -8.73
C GLU A 297 -28.91 33.75 -8.61
N LEU A 298 -28.08 33.83 -7.55
CA LEU A 298 -27.05 32.85 -7.23
C LEU A 298 -27.65 31.45 -6.95
N LYS A 299 -28.81 31.38 -6.27
CA LYS A 299 -29.52 30.11 -6.07
C LYS A 299 -30.00 29.49 -7.38
N SER A 300 -30.34 30.29 -8.38
CA SER A 300 -30.85 29.81 -9.68
C SER A 300 -29.78 29.16 -10.57
N ILE A 301 -28.51 29.54 -10.36
CA ILE A 301 -27.34 29.05 -11.12
C ILE A 301 -26.51 28.01 -10.34
N LYS A 302 -26.83 27.78 -9.07
CA LYS A 302 -26.14 26.83 -8.18
C LYS A 302 -26.15 25.40 -8.75
N GLY A 303 -24.96 24.82 -8.96
CA GLY A 303 -24.75 23.48 -9.51
C GLY A 303 -24.70 23.38 -11.05
N LYS A 304 -24.72 24.51 -11.78
CA LYS A 304 -24.67 24.55 -13.26
C LYS A 304 -23.31 24.97 -13.83
N LEU A 305 -22.36 25.39 -12.99
CA LEU A 305 -21.02 25.88 -13.33
C LEU A 305 -21.00 27.06 -14.32
N VAL A 306 -22.00 27.94 -14.24
CA VAL A 306 -22.16 29.13 -15.09
C VAL A 306 -22.04 30.43 -14.29
N ALA A 307 -21.77 31.51 -15.01
CA ALA A 307 -21.64 32.87 -14.52
C ALA A 307 -22.53 33.82 -15.35
N ARG A 308 -23.33 34.64 -14.69
CA ARG A 308 -24.14 35.70 -15.32
C ARG A 308 -23.50 37.06 -15.08
N LEU A 309 -23.40 37.83 -16.16
CA LEU A 309 -22.81 39.17 -16.18
C LEU A 309 -23.93 40.21 -16.31
N PHE A 310 -23.88 41.27 -15.50
CA PHE A 310 -24.91 42.30 -15.41
C PHE A 310 -24.34 43.71 -15.62
N ASP A 311 -25.16 44.60 -16.17
CA ASP A 311 -24.84 46.02 -16.36
C ASP A 311 -25.18 46.88 -15.13
N LYS A 312 -25.02 48.21 -15.26
CA LYS A 312 -25.29 49.22 -14.21
C LYS A 312 -26.75 49.26 -13.75
N GLU A 313 -27.67 48.79 -14.58
CA GLU A 313 -29.11 48.77 -14.32
C GLU A 313 -29.58 47.37 -13.86
N MET A 314 -28.65 46.46 -13.52
CA MET A 314 -28.91 45.08 -13.12
C MET A 314 -29.59 44.25 -14.22
N LYS A 315 -29.40 44.62 -15.49
CA LYS A 315 -29.90 43.84 -16.63
C LYS A 315 -28.85 42.81 -17.05
N GLN A 316 -29.29 41.57 -17.25
CA GLN A 316 -28.40 40.49 -17.68
C GLN A 316 -27.87 40.78 -19.10
N ILE A 317 -26.55 40.84 -19.23
CA ILE A 317 -25.85 41.02 -20.51
C ILE A 317 -25.70 39.66 -21.19
N THR A 318 -25.14 38.68 -20.48
CA THR A 318 -24.87 37.35 -21.02
C THR A 318 -24.60 36.33 -19.89
N GLU A 319 -24.67 35.05 -20.24
CA GLU A 319 -24.29 33.91 -19.39
C GLU A 319 -23.06 33.22 -20.01
N VAL A 320 -22.06 32.91 -19.21
CA VAL A 320 -20.77 32.32 -19.62
C VAL A 320 -20.39 31.17 -18.69
N GLU A 321 -19.65 30.18 -19.19
CA GLU A 321 -19.11 29.12 -18.33
C GLU A 321 -18.00 29.66 -17.41
N ILE A 322 -17.85 29.07 -16.22
CA ILE A 322 -16.84 29.53 -15.24
C ILE A 322 -15.41 29.48 -15.78
N LYS A 323 -15.10 28.51 -16.66
CA LYS A 323 -13.77 28.39 -17.28
C LYS A 323 -13.43 29.61 -18.14
N ASP A 324 -14.44 30.20 -18.78
CA ASP A 324 -14.31 31.32 -19.70
C ASP A 324 -14.60 32.67 -19.02
N LEU A 325 -14.94 32.67 -17.73
CA LEU A 325 -15.30 33.87 -16.98
C LEU A 325 -14.17 34.91 -16.98
N ILE A 326 -12.93 34.52 -16.73
CA ILE A 326 -11.80 35.46 -16.67
C ILE A 326 -11.57 36.13 -18.04
N ASN A 327 -11.70 35.38 -19.14
CA ASN A 327 -11.56 35.90 -20.50
C ASN A 327 -12.72 36.84 -20.85
N SER A 328 -13.95 36.43 -20.53
CA SER A 328 -15.17 37.19 -20.81
C SER A 328 -15.23 38.51 -20.04
N LEU A 329 -14.65 38.59 -18.83
CA LEU A 329 -14.59 39.81 -18.05
C LEU A 329 -13.76 40.91 -18.72
N ALA A 330 -12.69 40.54 -19.44
CA ALA A 330 -11.84 41.50 -20.15
C ALA A 330 -12.57 42.14 -21.35
N GLU A 331 -13.44 41.38 -22.02
CA GLU A 331 -14.17 41.82 -23.21
C GLU A 331 -15.48 42.56 -22.89
N VAL A 332 -16.29 42.00 -21.99
CA VAL A 332 -17.66 42.47 -21.73
C VAL A 332 -17.71 43.63 -20.73
N LYS A 333 -16.72 43.74 -19.83
CA LYS A 333 -16.62 44.77 -18.77
C LYS A 333 -17.94 45.03 -18.00
N PRO A 334 -18.50 44.00 -17.33
CA PRO A 334 -19.74 44.15 -16.58
C PRO A 334 -19.53 44.92 -15.27
N ASP A 335 -20.60 45.52 -14.74
CA ASP A 335 -20.58 46.17 -13.42
C ASP A 335 -20.80 45.14 -12.27
N CYS A 336 -21.51 44.04 -12.54
CA CYS A 336 -21.79 42.99 -11.55
C CYS A 336 -21.70 41.58 -12.16
N VAL A 337 -21.22 40.61 -11.37
CA VAL A 337 -21.03 39.21 -11.79
C VAL A 337 -21.58 38.28 -10.73
N VAL A 338 -22.46 37.36 -11.12
CA VAL A 338 -23.00 36.30 -10.26
C VAL A 338 -22.58 34.96 -10.83
N PHE A 339 -21.88 34.12 -10.08
CA PHE A 339 -21.36 32.86 -10.62
C PHE A 339 -21.37 31.72 -9.61
N ASP A 340 -21.54 30.50 -10.13
CA ASP A 340 -21.63 29.24 -9.39
C ASP A 340 -20.23 28.73 -8.98
N GLY A 341 -19.48 29.52 -8.22
CA GLY A 341 -18.10 29.20 -7.86
C GLY A 341 -17.56 29.95 -6.65
N ILE A 342 -16.29 29.68 -6.35
CA ILE A 342 -15.57 30.32 -5.24
C ILE A 342 -14.95 31.62 -5.73
N VAL A 343 -15.17 32.71 -5.01
CA VAL A 343 -14.53 34.01 -5.27
C VAL A 343 -13.06 33.92 -4.89
N THR A 344 -12.17 33.89 -5.88
CA THR A 344 -10.70 33.81 -5.70
C THR A 344 -10.02 35.16 -5.86
N GLN A 345 -8.85 35.37 -5.24
CA GLN A 345 -8.08 36.62 -5.43
C GLN A 345 -7.77 36.88 -6.91
N ARG A 346 -7.45 35.85 -7.71
CA ARG A 346 -7.25 35.98 -9.17
C ARG A 346 -8.49 36.51 -9.89
N LEU A 347 -9.68 36.07 -9.46
CA LEU A 347 -10.94 36.57 -9.99
C LEU A 347 -11.20 38.01 -9.54
N VAL A 348 -10.91 38.35 -8.28
CA VAL A 348 -11.00 39.72 -7.75
C VAL A 348 -10.06 40.66 -8.49
N ASP A 349 -8.82 40.26 -8.74
CA ASP A 349 -7.83 41.07 -9.48
C ASP A 349 -8.23 41.24 -10.96
N SER A 350 -8.81 40.20 -11.56
CA SER A 350 -9.28 40.26 -12.96
C SER A 350 -10.56 41.09 -13.08
N ALA A 351 -11.47 40.96 -12.12
CA ALA A 351 -12.67 41.78 -12.01
C ALA A 351 -12.33 43.25 -11.72
N SER A 352 -11.28 43.51 -10.93
CA SER A 352 -10.79 44.87 -10.65
C SER A 352 -10.25 45.53 -11.91
N ARG A 353 -9.44 44.80 -12.70
CA ARG A 353 -8.96 45.26 -14.01
C ARG A 353 -10.09 45.51 -15.01
N ALA A 354 -11.20 44.78 -14.87
CA ALA A 354 -12.40 44.96 -15.69
C ALA A 354 -13.39 46.01 -15.12
N HIS A 355 -13.05 46.70 -14.03
CA HIS A 355 -13.90 47.69 -13.33
C HIS A 355 -15.24 47.15 -12.80
N VAL A 356 -15.31 45.87 -12.47
CA VAL A 356 -16.48 45.25 -11.82
C VAL A 356 -16.61 45.79 -10.40
N LYS A 357 -17.82 46.19 -10.00
CA LYS A 357 -18.09 46.70 -8.64
C LYS A 357 -18.57 45.63 -7.68
N THR A 358 -19.29 44.62 -8.17
CA THR A 358 -19.90 43.60 -7.30
C THR A 358 -19.64 42.20 -7.85
N LEU A 359 -19.07 41.33 -7.00
CA LEU A 359 -18.88 39.91 -7.27
C LEU A 359 -19.73 39.08 -6.31
N VAL A 360 -20.48 38.15 -6.86
CA VAL A 360 -21.39 37.29 -6.10
C VAL A 360 -21.06 35.84 -6.40
N GLY A 361 -20.65 35.10 -5.38
CA GLY A 361 -20.24 33.70 -5.51
C GLY A 361 -20.76 32.85 -4.37
N ILE A 362 -20.67 31.53 -4.50
CA ILE A 362 -21.20 30.60 -3.48
C ILE A 362 -20.38 30.71 -2.20
N ASN A 363 -19.08 30.86 -2.34
CA ASN A 363 -18.16 30.95 -1.22
C ASN A 363 -16.99 31.88 -1.59
N LYS A 364 -16.22 32.34 -0.60
CA LYS A 364 -15.05 33.18 -0.82
C LYS A 364 -13.78 32.43 -0.41
N SER A 365 -12.73 32.53 -1.22
CA SER A 365 -11.38 32.14 -0.79
C SER A 365 -10.75 33.26 0.05
N ALA A 366 -9.55 33.04 0.60
CA ALA A 366 -8.77 34.13 1.17
C ALA A 366 -8.55 35.21 0.10
N ILE A 367 -9.04 36.42 0.38
CA ILE A 367 -8.93 37.60 -0.47
C ILE A 367 -8.17 38.63 0.35
N SER A 368 -6.94 38.93 -0.07
CA SER A 368 -6.04 39.84 0.64
C SER A 368 -6.34 41.31 0.32
N ILE A 369 -6.86 41.59 -0.88
CA ILE A 369 -7.13 42.95 -1.36
C ILE A 369 -8.42 42.93 -2.19
N THR A 370 -9.45 43.66 -1.75
CA THR A 370 -10.74 43.72 -2.44
C THR A 370 -10.80 44.77 -3.54
N HIS A 371 -9.79 45.64 -3.68
CA HIS A 371 -9.71 46.69 -4.72
C HIS A 371 -11.03 47.49 -4.91
N ASN A 372 -11.74 47.81 -3.81
CA ASN A 372 -13.07 48.45 -3.80
C ASN A 372 -14.21 47.65 -4.47
N ILE A 373 -14.05 46.34 -4.65
CA ILE A 373 -15.08 45.42 -5.12
C ILE A 373 -15.88 44.90 -3.92
N GLN A 374 -17.20 45.01 -4.01
CA GLN A 374 -18.12 44.43 -3.05
C GLN A 374 -18.29 42.94 -3.33
N ILE A 375 -17.94 42.10 -2.37
CA ILE A 375 -18.03 40.64 -2.50
C ILE A 375 -19.20 40.15 -1.65
N VAL A 376 -20.17 39.51 -2.30
CA VAL A 376 -21.35 38.93 -1.67
C VAL A 376 -21.26 37.42 -1.80
N THR A 377 -21.43 36.70 -0.70
CA THR A 377 -21.47 35.22 -0.71
C THR A 377 -22.73 34.71 -0.03
N GLU A 378 -23.19 33.52 -0.44
CA GLU A 378 -24.19 32.79 0.33
C GLU A 378 -23.56 32.42 1.70
N LYS A 379 -24.23 32.75 2.79
CA LYS A 379 -23.75 32.45 4.16
C LYS A 379 -24.03 31.01 4.55
#